data_AF-A0A538C431-F1
#
_entry.id   AF-A0A538C431-F1
#
_cell.length_a   1.000
_cell.length_b   1.000
_cell.length_c   1.000
_cell.angle_alpha   90.00
_cell.angle_beta   90.00
_cell.angle_gamma   90.00
#
_symmetry.space_group_name_H-M   'P 1'
#
loop_
_entity.id
_entity.type
_entity.pdbx_description
1 polymer ?
#
loop_
_entity_poly.entity_id
_entity_poly.type
_entity_poly.pdbx_seq_one_letter_code
_entity_poly.pdbx_strand_id
1 'polypeptide(L)'
;MLVELTDDPKDFHKRDWTDLVSADPTGTFFHTPAYLKLWWEEFGSGSLLLAFAREEERTVGACAFELVGDTLRFLGGSDVTDYMGPVGVPGREEAVAARGAGLDHGRPSRFAVGFAVARRP
;
A
#
# COMPACT_ATOMS: atom_id res chain seq x y z
N MET A 1 3.38 8.47 -14.57
CA MET A 1 3.10 7.51 -13.49
C MET A 1 1.60 7.54 -13.17
N LEU A 2 0.96 6.38 -13.13
CA LEU A 2 -0.44 6.22 -12.69
C LEU A 2 -0.53 5.31 -11.46
N VAL A 3 -1.64 5.36 -10.73
CA VAL A 3 -1.92 4.39 -9.66
C VAL A 3 -3.10 3.55 -10.08
N GLU A 4 -2.90 2.24 -10.13
CA GLU A 4 -3.95 1.25 -10.35
C GLU A 4 -4.43 0.73 -8.99
N LEU A 5 -5.75 0.64 -8.85
CA LEU A 5 -6.40 0.08 -7.67
C LEU A 5 -7.11 -1.22 -8.05
N THR A 6 -7.07 -2.21 -7.16
CA THR A 6 -7.73 -3.49 -7.32
C THR A 6 -8.13 -4.05 -5.96
N ASP A 7 -9.27 -4.70 -5.90
CA ASP A 7 -9.77 -5.45 -4.75
C ASP A 7 -9.70 -6.97 -4.99
N ASP A 8 -9.12 -7.44 -6.11
CA ASP A 8 -8.95 -8.87 -6.40
C ASP A 8 -7.78 -9.43 -5.57
N PRO A 9 -8.03 -10.29 -4.56
CA PRO A 9 -6.97 -10.87 -3.73
C PRO A 9 -6.00 -11.74 -4.53
N LYS A 10 -6.34 -12.16 -5.76
CA LYS A 10 -5.39 -12.87 -6.62
C LYS A 10 -4.21 -12.00 -7.02
N ASP A 11 -4.33 -10.67 -6.95
CA ASP A 11 -3.25 -9.75 -7.31
C ASP A 11 -2.08 -9.76 -6.31
N PHE A 12 -2.26 -10.29 -5.10
CA PHE A 12 -1.13 -10.64 -4.22
C PHE A 12 -0.14 -11.60 -4.91
N HIS A 13 -0.63 -12.52 -5.73
CA HIS A 13 0.19 -13.49 -6.45
C HIS A 13 0.46 -13.11 -7.91
N LYS A 14 -0.54 -12.59 -8.63
CA LYS A 14 -0.39 -12.26 -10.05
C LYS A 14 0.60 -11.13 -10.30
N ARG A 15 0.65 -10.14 -9.40
CA ARG A 15 1.47 -8.93 -9.56
C ARG A 15 2.74 -8.94 -8.72
N ASP A 16 2.87 -9.89 -7.79
CA ASP A 16 3.97 -10.12 -6.85
C ASP A 16 5.03 -8.99 -6.80
N TRP A 17 4.94 -8.15 -5.76
CA TRP A 17 5.84 -7.02 -5.57
C TRP A 17 7.01 -7.32 -4.62
N THR A 18 7.36 -8.59 -4.40
CA THR A 18 8.47 -8.96 -3.51
C THR A 18 9.81 -8.31 -3.91
N ASP A 19 10.04 -8.13 -5.21
CA ASP A 19 11.25 -7.44 -5.71
C ASP A 19 11.28 -5.95 -5.30
N LEU A 20 10.13 -5.28 -5.20
CA LEU A 20 10.05 -3.90 -4.72
C LEU A 20 10.39 -3.82 -3.23
N VAL A 21 9.91 -4.79 -2.44
CA VAL A 21 10.28 -4.89 -1.02
C VAL A 21 11.79 -5.06 -0.86
N SER A 22 12.41 -5.88 -1.72
CA SER A 22 13.85 -6.14 -1.67
C SER A 22 14.69 -4.94 -2.12
N ALA A 23 14.15 -4.11 -3.01
CA ALA A 23 14.81 -2.91 -3.53
C ALA A 23 14.65 -1.68 -2.62
N ASP A 24 13.61 -1.64 -1.80
CA ASP A 24 13.33 -0.53 -0.89
C ASP A 24 14.25 -0.60 0.35
N PRO A 25 15.04 0.44 0.68
CA PRO A 25 15.91 0.46 1.85
C PRO A 25 15.16 0.31 3.18
N THR A 26 13.86 0.63 3.19
CA THR A 26 12.97 0.51 4.34
C THR A 26 12.05 -0.72 4.22
N GLY A 27 12.15 -1.46 3.12
CA GLY A 27 11.41 -2.69 2.88
C GLY A 27 11.77 -3.76 3.90
N THR A 28 10.74 -4.41 4.41
CA THR A 28 10.86 -5.53 5.35
C THR A 28 9.94 -6.67 4.93
N PHE A 29 10.13 -7.86 5.50
CA PHE A 29 9.25 -9.00 5.27
C PHE A 29 7.75 -8.67 5.44
N PHE A 30 7.42 -7.74 6.33
CA PHE A 30 6.04 -7.30 6.60
C PHE A 30 5.37 -6.56 5.43
N HIS A 31 6.15 -6.11 4.45
CA HIS A 31 5.64 -5.49 3.23
C HIS A 31 5.44 -6.48 2.08
N THR A 32 5.86 -7.74 2.25
CA THR A 32 5.74 -8.75 1.20
C THR A 32 4.28 -9.09 0.92
N PRO A 33 3.90 -9.35 -0.35
CA PRO A 33 2.54 -9.75 -0.67
C PRO A 33 2.12 -11.02 0.06
N ALA A 34 3.05 -11.96 0.28
CA ALA A 34 2.78 -13.20 1.00
C ALA A 34 2.37 -12.95 2.46
N TYR A 35 3.12 -12.10 3.18
CA TYR A 35 2.77 -11.74 4.56
C TYR A 35 1.45 -10.97 4.62
N LEU A 36 1.30 -9.94 3.78
CA LEU A 36 0.12 -9.07 3.78
C LEU A 36 -1.16 -9.83 3.43
N LYS A 37 -1.10 -10.78 2.50
CA LYS A 37 -2.21 -11.68 2.19
C LYS A 37 -2.61 -12.51 3.40
N LEU A 38 -1.65 -13.20 4.03
CA LEU A 38 -1.92 -14.04 5.20
C LEU A 38 -2.48 -13.21 6.34
N TRP A 39 -1.91 -12.03 6.59
CA TRP A 39 -2.41 -11.12 7.62
C TRP A 39 -3.87 -10.72 7.36
N TRP A 40 -4.22 -10.35 6.12
CA TRP A 40 -5.59 -9.99 5.76
C TRP A 40 -6.57 -11.14 5.89
N GLU A 41 -6.17 -12.35 5.47
CA GLU A 41 -7.03 -13.53 5.56
C GLU A 41 -7.33 -13.93 7.02
N GLU A 42 -6.36 -13.77 7.92
CA GLU A 42 -6.48 -14.20 9.32
C GLU A 42 -7.03 -13.09 10.24
N PHE A 43 -6.65 -11.83 10.00
CA PHE A 43 -6.93 -10.72 10.91
C PHE A 43 -7.67 -9.55 10.26
N GLY A 44 -7.77 -9.51 8.93
CA GLY A 44 -8.46 -8.46 8.21
C GLY A 44 -9.93 -8.37 8.63
N SER A 45 -10.38 -7.15 8.91
CA SER A 45 -11.76 -6.89 9.35
C SER A 45 -12.58 -6.10 8.32
N GLY A 46 -11.94 -5.70 7.22
CA GLY A 46 -12.49 -4.84 6.19
C GLY A 46 -12.27 -5.34 4.77
N SER A 47 -12.68 -4.52 3.81
CA SER A 47 -12.50 -4.80 2.38
C SER A 47 -11.06 -4.54 1.95
N LEU A 48 -10.52 -5.42 1.11
CA LEU A 48 -9.18 -5.28 0.55
C LEU A 48 -9.11 -4.14 -0.46
N LEU A 49 -8.02 -3.37 -0.42
CA LEU A 49 -7.63 -2.48 -1.52
C LEU A 49 -6.12 -2.56 -1.72
N LEU A 50 -5.71 -2.96 -2.92
CA LEU A 50 -4.31 -2.97 -3.34
C LEU A 50 -4.06 -1.80 -4.29
N ALA A 51 -2.96 -1.10 -4.09
CA ALA A 51 -2.53 0.02 -4.91
C ALA A 51 -1.19 -0.26 -5.56
N PHE A 52 -1.10 -0.06 -6.87
CA PHE A 52 0.11 -0.24 -7.66
C PHE A 52 0.46 1.04 -8.38
N ALA A 53 1.61 1.62 -8.06
CA ALA A 53 2.17 2.73 -8.83
C ALA A 53 2.85 2.17 -10.08
N ARG A 54 2.44 2.67 -11.26
CA ARG A 54 2.91 2.21 -12.56
C ARG A 54 3.62 3.33 -13.30
N GLU A 55 4.80 3.03 -13.82
CA GLU A 55 5.50 3.85 -14.83
C GLU A 55 5.61 3.00 -16.09
N GLU A 56 4.99 3.47 -17.18
CA GLU A 56 4.84 2.70 -18.40
C GLU A 56 4.23 1.31 -18.08
N GLU A 57 4.91 0.24 -18.44
CA GLU A 57 4.48 -1.15 -18.20
C GLU A 57 5.04 -1.75 -16.89
N ARG A 58 5.70 -0.96 -16.04
CA ARG A 58 6.38 -1.46 -14.83
C ARG A 58 5.70 -0.99 -13.55
N THR A 59 5.55 -1.90 -12.59
CA THR A 59 5.21 -1.53 -11.21
C THR A 59 6.46 -0.96 -10.54
N VAL A 60 6.36 0.26 -10.04
CA VAL A 60 7.45 0.96 -9.34
C VAL A 60 7.14 1.19 -7.86
N GLY A 61 5.93 0.89 -7.43
CA GLY A 61 5.52 0.93 -6.03
C GLY A 61 4.27 0.09 -5.78
N ALA A 62 4.13 -0.42 -4.57
CA ALA A 62 2.99 -1.20 -4.15
C ALA A 62 2.61 -0.87 -2.71
N CYS A 63 1.32 -0.94 -2.42
CA CYS A 63 0.80 -0.79 -1.07
C CYS A 63 -0.50 -1.57 -0.92
N ALA A 64 -0.78 -2.07 0.28
CA ALA A 64 -2.01 -2.76 0.59
C ALA A 64 -2.74 -2.06 1.74
N PHE A 65 -4.05 -2.01 1.62
CA PHE A 65 -4.94 -1.38 2.58
C PHE A 65 -6.10 -2.31 2.93
N GLU A 66 -6.70 -2.05 4.09
CA GLU A 66 -8.05 -2.48 4.41
C GLU A 66 -8.96 -1.26 4.61
N LEU A 67 -10.20 -1.36 4.12
CA LEU A 67 -11.26 -0.39 4.38
C LEU A 67 -12.19 -0.95 5.46
N VAL A 68 -12.14 -0.35 6.65
CA VAL A 68 -12.96 -0.74 7.81
C VAL A 68 -13.95 0.39 8.11
N GLY A 69 -15.23 0.15 7.80
CA GLY A 69 -16.23 1.23 7.76
C GLY A 69 -15.82 2.26 6.72
N ASP A 70 -15.65 3.52 7.14
CA ASP A 70 -15.18 4.59 6.27
C ASP A 70 -13.67 4.90 6.44
N THR A 71 -12.93 4.05 7.14
CA THR A 71 -11.51 4.29 7.43
C THR A 71 -10.62 3.38 6.58
N LEU A 72 -9.78 3.98 5.74
CA LEU A 72 -8.71 3.28 5.03
C LEU A 72 -7.47 3.16 5.94
N ARG A 73 -6.96 1.94 6.11
CA ARG A 73 -5.81 1.63 6.97
C ARG A 73 -4.78 0.86 6.16
N PHE A 74 -3.49 1.04 6.46
CA PHE A 74 -2.49 0.13 5.89
C PHE A 74 -2.71 -1.27 6.43
N LEU A 75 -2.58 -2.23 5.52
CA LEU A 75 -2.68 -3.64 5.83
C LEU A 75 -1.40 -4.10 6.54
N GLY A 76 -1.50 -5.08 7.45
CA GLY A 76 -0.38 -5.56 8.26
C GLY A 76 -0.44 -5.17 9.74
N GLY A 77 -1.37 -4.27 10.11
CA GLY A 77 -1.77 -3.97 11.48
C GLY A 77 -0.73 -3.23 12.34
N SER A 78 -1.08 -2.05 12.85
CA SER A 78 -0.23 -1.32 13.83
C SER A 78 -0.03 -2.08 15.14
N ASP A 79 -0.93 -3.02 15.46
CA ASP A 79 -0.85 -3.81 16.70
C ASP A 79 0.18 -4.95 16.60
N VAL A 80 0.59 -5.31 15.38
CA VAL A 80 1.50 -6.42 15.08
C VAL A 80 2.86 -5.91 14.63
N THR A 81 2.92 -4.78 13.92
CA THR A 81 4.18 -4.21 13.42
C THR A 81 4.12 -2.67 13.35
N ASP A 82 5.26 -2.02 13.60
CA ASP A 82 5.46 -0.59 13.33
C ASP A 82 5.88 -0.28 11.88
N TYR A 83 5.92 -1.31 11.02
CA TYR A 83 6.28 -1.19 9.61
C TYR A 83 5.02 -1.01 8.78
N MET A 84 4.75 0.24 8.41
CA MET A 84 3.57 0.63 7.66
C MET A 84 3.96 1.41 6.41
N GLY A 85 3.15 1.27 5.37
CA GLY A 85 3.23 2.14 4.21
C GLY A 85 3.54 1.42 2.90
N PRO A 86 3.75 2.20 1.84
CA PRO A 86 4.12 1.66 0.54
C PRO A 86 5.57 1.20 0.53
N VAL A 87 5.88 0.26 -0.35
CA VAL A 87 7.25 0.01 -0.83
C VAL A 87 7.40 0.55 -2.24
N GLY A 88 8.60 0.98 -2.60
CA GLY A 88 8.87 1.46 -3.95
C GLY A 88 10.33 1.43 -4.35
N VAL A 89 10.57 1.67 -5.63
CA VAL A 89 11.93 1.86 -6.15
C VAL A 89 12.54 3.12 -5.52
N PRO A 90 13.81 3.08 -5.06
CA PRO A 90 14.50 4.26 -4.52
C PRO A 90 14.41 5.47 -5.45
N GLY A 91 14.18 6.65 -4.88
CA GLY A 91 14.00 7.91 -5.60
C GLY A 91 12.58 8.15 -6.16
N ARG A 92 11.61 7.26 -5.86
CA ARG A 92 10.20 7.39 -6.25
C ARG A 92 9.25 7.48 -5.07
N GLU A 93 9.77 7.66 -3.86
CA GLU A 93 9.04 7.57 -2.59
C GLU A 93 7.93 8.63 -2.49
N GLU A 94 8.24 9.89 -2.85
CA GLU A 94 7.24 10.97 -2.85
C GLU A 94 6.12 10.73 -3.85
N ALA A 95 6.42 10.12 -4.98
CA ALA A 95 5.45 9.88 -6.04
C ALA A 95 4.43 8.80 -5.60
N VAL A 96 4.91 7.75 -4.94
CA VAL A 96 4.07 6.69 -4.37
C VAL A 96 3.26 7.21 -3.18
N ALA A 97 3.86 8.00 -2.29
CA ALA A 97 3.20 8.57 -1.11
C ALA A 97 2.15 9.65 -1.47
N ALA A 98 2.46 10.58 -2.38
CA ALA A 98 1.57 11.69 -2.74
C ALA A 98 0.27 11.22 -3.41
N ARG A 99 0.27 10.05 -4.06
CA ARG A 99 -0.94 9.48 -4.66
C ARG A 99 -1.73 8.56 -3.73
N GLY A 100 -1.10 7.95 -2.72
CA GLY A 100 -1.82 7.32 -1.61
C GLY A 100 -2.70 8.30 -0.82
N ALA A 101 -2.26 9.57 -0.73
CA ALA A 101 -3.02 10.67 -0.12
C ALA A 101 -4.07 11.30 -1.07
N GLY A 102 -4.11 10.91 -2.34
CA GLY A 102 -4.84 11.61 -3.42
C GLY A 102 -6.04 10.85 -4.01
N LEU A 103 -6.65 9.91 -3.28
CA LEU A 103 -7.82 9.13 -3.70
C LEU A 103 -9.17 9.77 -3.32
N ASP A 104 -9.27 11.10 -3.34
CA ASP A 104 -10.57 11.80 -3.42
C ASP A 104 -10.69 12.37 -4.83
N HIS A 105 -11.51 11.79 -5.71
CA HIS A 105 -12.20 12.54 -6.77
C HIS A 105 -13.48 11.79 -7.20
N GLY A 106 -14.64 12.17 -6.65
CA GLY A 106 -15.92 11.83 -7.30
C GLY A 106 -17.26 12.07 -6.60
N ARG A 107 -17.36 12.21 -5.27
CA ARG A 107 -18.61 12.56 -4.54
C ARG A 107 -18.31 12.97 -3.09
N PRO A 108 -19.17 13.76 -2.41
CA PRO A 108 -18.78 14.44 -1.19
C PRO A 108 -18.76 13.48 -0.01
N SER A 109 -17.57 13.00 0.33
CA SER A 109 -17.33 12.29 1.59
C SER A 109 -15.95 12.69 2.08
N ARG A 110 -15.95 13.38 3.22
CA ARG A 110 -14.80 13.95 3.93
C ARG A 110 -13.73 12.89 4.21
N PHE A 111 -12.74 12.69 3.35
CA PHE A 111 -11.60 11.83 3.68
C PHE A 111 -10.30 12.43 3.15
N ALA A 112 -9.68 13.25 3.99
CA ALA A 112 -8.27 13.63 3.85
C ALA A 112 -7.44 12.62 4.66
N VAL A 113 -6.70 11.74 3.99
CA VAL A 113 -5.70 10.90 4.65
C VAL A 113 -4.35 11.62 4.52
N GLY A 114 -4.01 12.42 5.52
CA GLY A 114 -2.71 13.07 5.61
C GLY A 114 -1.68 12.09 6.15
N PHE A 115 -0.77 11.60 5.30
CA PHE A 115 0.42 10.89 5.75
C PHE A 115 1.62 11.84 5.78
N ALA A 116 2.05 12.21 6.98
CA ALA A 116 3.40 12.67 7.22
C ALA A 116 4.30 11.42 7.33
N VAL A 117 5.10 11.14 6.31
CA VAL A 117 6.21 10.21 6.42
C VAL A 117 7.15 10.78 7.48
N ALA A 118 7.17 10.15 8.66
CA ALA A 118 8.09 10.50 9.73
C ALA A 118 9.51 10.06 9.33
N ARG A 119 10.17 10.85 8.47
CA ARG A 119 11.62 10.80 8.33
C ARG A 119 12.21 11.36 9.61
N ARG A 120 12.89 10.53 10.41
CA ARG A 120 13.86 11.03 11.39
C ARG A 120 15.28 10.91 10.82
N PRO A 121 16.17 11.85 11.16
CA PRO A 121 17.48 12.08 10.53
C PRO A 121 18.48 10.95 10.75
#